data_AF-A0AAD5VPF4-F1
#
_entry.id   AF-A0AAD5VPF4-F1
#
_cell.length_a   1.000
_cell.length_b   1.000
_cell.length_c   1.000
_cell.angle_alpha   90.00
_cell.angle_beta   90.00
_cell.angle_gamma   90.00
#
_symmetry.space_group_name_H-M   'P 1'
#
loop_
_entity.id
_entity.type
_entity.pdbx_description
1 polymer ?
#
loop_
_entity_poly.entity_id
_entity_poly.type
_entity_poly.pdbx_seq_one_letter_code
_entity_poly.pdbx_strand_id
1 'polypeptide(L)'
;MNCFETRNPDSKLDSRITDVLSGHDFRADIQACASRAERWHLYNIMQHATNSGAIPWQSAIHSLLVEAIRRDETDEEDRFRDHNMLGRALNGLLPRKAELSDLKGVNGWEDLAWLLELNQGFYNCTLLAAVCEVAAANVPEYRWWGRPIAPQEGTERLEALVTSIPVKLRLSRSSPPEPVLSIIGPQSVPLTHSLQRDSRALYHRPEVKSLKRWTIGIAIVLILAGFSSFATRSLSPGLPIIWATLSTFAIIELLVGTIFVKHDAWFVVEDDTAVGRASFRWLQSQDPSLTDTRELEWGPRQLIPEWNFHRSNQEKNRSPEPVPVTLMDLRTGVWTRTLATKKPNDMVVLAVHGSGITCMLLDRKERVVGTTIADKVGMVNLPPFVLAQANKLATVYVGGKGSFITDSKAPMWKDSPTVTLAQDGVAV
;
A
#
# COMPACT_ATOMS: atom_id res chain seq x y z
N MET A 1 3.53 -14.68 30.75
CA MET A 1 3.47 -13.34 31.38
C MET A 1 4.60 -13.25 32.40
N ASN A 2 5.84 -12.98 31.99
CA ASN A 2 7.04 -13.13 32.82
C ASN A 2 7.65 -11.77 33.20
N CYS A 3 6.99 -11.04 34.10
CA CYS A 3 7.60 -9.88 34.77
C CYS A 3 7.61 -10.00 36.30
N PHE A 4 7.28 -11.17 36.83
CA PHE A 4 7.44 -11.51 38.24
C PHE A 4 8.40 -12.69 38.40
N GLU A 5 9.65 -12.57 37.94
CA GLU A 5 10.68 -13.52 38.37
C GLU A 5 12.07 -12.90 38.27
N THR A 6 12.59 -12.54 39.45
CA THR A 6 14.00 -12.68 39.89
C THR A 6 14.07 -12.11 41.31
N ARG A 7 13.49 -12.85 42.28
CA ARG A 7 13.88 -12.71 43.68
C ARG A 7 14.10 -14.10 44.28
N ASN A 8 15.38 -14.34 44.60
CA ASN A 8 15.99 -15.29 45.52
C ASN A 8 15.12 -16.47 46.05
N PRO A 9 15.49 -17.74 45.79
CA PRO A 9 14.65 -18.91 46.12
C PRO A 9 14.57 -19.31 47.61
N ASP A 10 15.23 -18.60 48.53
CA ASP A 10 15.29 -19.00 49.96
C ASP A 10 14.46 -18.12 50.93
N SER A 11 13.66 -17.17 50.46
CA SER A 11 12.71 -16.49 51.34
C SER A 11 11.37 -17.23 51.36
N LYS A 12 11.14 -17.95 52.47
CA LYS A 12 9.82 -18.49 52.86
C LYS A 12 8.69 -17.58 52.39
N LEU A 13 7.75 -18.20 51.68
CA LEU A 13 6.51 -17.64 51.16
C LEU A 13 5.56 -17.28 52.32
N ASP A 14 5.96 -16.34 53.17
CA ASP A 14 5.06 -15.70 54.12
C ASP A 14 4.17 -14.71 53.36
N SER A 15 2.97 -15.18 53.03
CA SER A 15 1.73 -14.47 53.29
C SER A 15 1.78 -12.92 53.26
N ARG A 16 2.04 -12.32 52.09
CA ARG A 16 1.79 -10.88 51.87
C ARG A 16 1.14 -10.60 50.52
N ILE A 17 -0.07 -11.12 50.33
CA ILE A 17 -1.09 -10.46 49.51
C ILE A 17 -1.73 -9.38 50.40
N THR A 18 -0.93 -8.43 50.90
CA THR A 18 -1.40 -7.37 51.82
C THR A 18 -0.50 -6.14 51.80
N ASP A 19 0.11 -5.82 50.67
CA ASP A 19 0.32 -4.42 50.33
C ASP A 19 -0.57 -4.14 49.13
N VAL A 20 -1.76 -3.59 49.41
CA VAL A 20 -2.65 -3.08 48.37
C VAL A 20 -1.89 -1.93 47.72
N LEU A 21 -1.10 -2.25 46.70
CA LEU A 21 -0.51 -1.26 45.80
C LEU A 21 -1.62 -0.29 45.46
N SER A 22 -1.41 1.00 45.74
CA SER A 22 -2.38 2.00 45.38
C SER A 22 -2.61 1.88 43.86
N GLY A 23 -3.84 2.09 43.39
CA GLY A 23 -4.11 2.00 41.96
C GLY A 23 -3.22 2.95 41.13
N HIS A 24 -2.71 4.01 41.75
CA HIS A 24 -1.71 4.90 41.18
C HIS A 24 -0.35 4.20 40.98
N ASP A 25 0.19 3.57 42.02
CA ASP A 25 1.52 2.92 41.98
C ASP A 25 1.51 1.70 41.05
N PHE A 26 0.41 0.94 41.04
CA PHE A 26 0.21 -0.15 40.08
C PHE A 26 0.25 0.34 38.63
N ARG A 27 -0.43 1.46 38.31
CA ARG A 27 -0.40 2.04 36.95
C ARG A 27 0.98 2.59 36.60
N ALA A 28 1.66 3.24 37.54
CA ALA A 28 3.01 3.76 37.35
C ALA A 28 4.02 2.63 37.06
N ASP A 29 3.93 1.53 37.80
CA ASP A 29 4.77 0.34 37.59
C ASP A 29 4.50 -0.31 36.24
N ILE A 30 3.24 -0.46 35.82
CA ILE A 30 2.90 -0.96 34.49
C ILE A 30 3.42 -0.02 33.40
N GLN A 31 3.27 1.29 33.57
CA GLN A 31 3.76 2.28 32.60
C GLN A 31 5.29 2.22 32.48
N ALA A 32 6.01 2.11 33.60
CA ALA A 32 7.47 1.95 33.61
C ALA A 32 7.92 0.63 32.99
N CYS A 33 7.19 -0.47 33.24
CA CYS A 33 7.44 -1.75 32.56
C CYS A 33 7.18 -1.66 31.06
N ALA A 34 6.08 -1.01 30.65
CA ALA A 34 5.73 -0.81 29.25
C ALA A 34 6.78 0.01 28.51
N SER A 35 7.27 1.09 29.12
CA SER A 35 8.36 1.91 28.56
C SER A 35 9.66 1.11 28.43
N ARG A 36 10.07 0.37 29.47
CA ARG A 36 11.28 -0.48 29.42
C ARG A 36 11.20 -1.61 28.37
N ALA A 37 9.99 -2.10 28.11
CA ALA A 37 9.74 -3.14 27.13
C ALA A 37 9.32 -2.58 25.75
N GLU A 38 9.41 -1.27 25.54
CA GLU A 38 9.04 -0.57 24.30
C GLU A 38 7.60 -0.89 23.82
N ARG A 39 6.69 -1.15 24.78
CA ARG A 39 5.27 -1.41 24.52
C ARG A 39 4.48 -0.10 24.55
N TRP A 40 4.67 0.70 23.50
CA TRP A 40 4.14 2.06 23.41
C TRP A 40 2.61 2.15 23.49
N HIS A 41 1.87 1.15 22.98
CA HIS A 41 0.42 1.06 23.17
C HIS A 41 0.04 0.95 24.65
N LEU A 42 0.69 0.06 25.41
CA LEU A 42 0.40 -0.13 26.84
C LEU A 42 0.80 1.11 27.64
N TYR A 43 1.92 1.75 27.27
CA TYR A 43 2.33 3.03 27.82
C TYR A 43 1.26 4.10 27.62
N ASN A 44 0.75 4.26 26.39
CA ASN A 44 -0.29 5.23 26.06
C ASN A 44 -1.60 4.98 26.82
N ILE A 45 -2.00 3.71 26.98
CA ILE A 45 -3.18 3.35 27.77
C ILE A 45 -3.00 3.77 29.22
N MET A 46 -1.84 3.50 29.83
CA MET A 46 -1.57 3.89 31.22
C MET A 46 -1.48 5.42 31.39
N GLN A 47 -0.89 6.13 30.41
CA GLN A 47 -0.82 7.59 30.42
C GLN A 47 -2.22 8.24 30.30
N HIS A 48 -3.13 7.64 29.54
CA HIS A 48 -4.53 8.07 29.51
C HIS A 48 -5.25 7.75 30.83
N ALA A 49 -5.09 6.54 31.36
CA ALA A 49 -5.71 6.10 32.61
C ALA A 49 -5.27 6.90 33.86
N THR A 50 -4.13 7.58 33.78
CA THR A 50 -3.65 8.51 34.82
C THR A 50 -4.21 9.94 34.68
N ASN A 51 -5.16 10.17 33.78
CA ASN A 51 -5.80 11.48 33.51
C ASN A 51 -4.80 12.60 33.22
N SER A 52 -3.65 12.28 32.62
CA SER A 52 -2.59 13.24 32.35
C SER A 52 -2.94 14.32 31.31
N GLY A 53 -4.13 14.25 30.67
CA GLY A 53 -4.60 15.19 29.65
C GLY A 53 -3.80 15.18 28.33
N ALA A 54 -2.66 14.49 28.28
CA ALA A 54 -1.72 14.51 27.16
C ALA A 54 -2.13 13.59 25.99
N ILE A 55 -2.99 12.59 26.23
CA ILE A 55 -3.44 11.62 25.23
C ILE A 55 -4.95 11.75 25.02
N PRO A 56 -5.41 12.09 23.79
CA PRO A 56 -6.81 12.05 23.42
C PRO A 56 -7.39 10.65 23.61
N TRP A 57 -8.62 10.55 24.12
CA TRP A 57 -9.28 9.26 24.36
C TRP A 57 -9.34 8.37 23.11
N GLN A 58 -9.41 8.95 21.90
CA GLN A 58 -9.37 8.22 20.63
C GLN A 58 -8.06 7.46 20.44
N SER A 59 -6.93 8.03 20.87
CA SER A 59 -5.61 7.40 20.80
C SER A 59 -5.46 6.28 21.83
N ALA A 60 -6.08 6.42 22.99
CA ALA A 60 -6.14 5.36 24.00
C ALA A 60 -7.01 4.17 23.55
N ILE A 61 -8.19 4.43 22.96
CA ILE A 61 -9.04 3.39 22.37
C ILE A 61 -8.34 2.68 21.20
N HIS A 62 -7.65 3.45 20.34
CA HIS A 62 -6.80 2.88 19.30
C HIS A 62 -5.76 1.91 19.91
N SER A 63 -5.00 2.36 20.91
CA SER A 63 -3.98 1.53 21.55
C SER A 63 -4.57 0.27 22.20
N LEU A 64 -5.77 0.36 22.78
CA LEU A 64 -6.50 -0.78 23.37
C LEU A 64 -6.92 -1.80 22.30
N LEU A 65 -7.47 -1.33 21.18
CA LEU A 65 -7.91 -2.20 20.09
C LEU A 65 -6.72 -2.94 19.46
N VAL A 66 -5.61 -2.25 19.22
CA VAL A 66 -4.38 -2.87 18.71
C VAL A 66 -3.86 -3.93 19.67
N GLU A 67 -3.79 -3.63 20.97
CA GLU A 67 -3.32 -4.60 21.96
C GLU A 67 -4.23 -5.82 22.07
N ALA A 68 -5.56 -5.63 22.03
CA ALA A 68 -6.51 -6.73 22.09
C ALA A 68 -6.39 -7.66 20.88
N ILE A 69 -6.30 -7.10 19.67
CA ILE A 69 -6.13 -7.87 18.43
C ILE A 69 -4.79 -8.61 18.45
N ARG A 70 -3.70 -7.95 18.86
CA ARG A 70 -2.37 -8.60 18.90
C ARG A 70 -2.31 -9.75 19.89
N ARG A 71 -2.97 -9.62 21.04
CA ARG A 71 -3.05 -10.71 22.04
C ARG A 71 -3.85 -11.90 21.54
N ASP A 72 -4.93 -11.64 20.81
CA ASP A 72 -5.74 -12.67 20.17
C ASP A 72 -4.93 -13.49 19.15
N GLU A 73 -4.00 -12.84 18.44
CA GLU A 73 -3.22 -13.45 17.36
C GLU A 73 -1.86 -14.07 17.75
N THR A 74 -1.37 -13.92 18.98
CA THR A 74 -0.08 -14.50 19.40
C THR A 74 -0.15 -16.03 19.54
N ASP A 75 0.64 -16.75 18.74
CA ASP A 75 0.77 -18.22 18.75
C ASP A 75 1.83 -18.71 19.77
N GLU A 76 1.43 -19.60 20.68
CA GLU A 76 1.88 -21.02 20.80
C GLU A 76 1.60 -21.64 22.18
N GLU A 77 1.54 -20.88 23.27
CA GLU A 77 1.28 -21.45 24.62
C GLU A 77 -0.05 -21.03 25.27
N ASP A 78 -0.60 -19.86 24.89
CA ASP A 78 -1.88 -19.35 25.39
C ASP A 78 -2.65 -18.67 24.25
N ARG A 79 -3.15 -19.47 23.30
CA ARG A 79 -4.19 -18.98 22.38
C ARG A 79 -5.29 -18.34 23.24
N PHE A 80 -5.73 -17.14 22.90
CA PHE A 80 -6.97 -16.62 23.46
C PHE A 80 -8.05 -17.67 23.14
N ARG A 81 -8.50 -18.40 24.16
CA ARG A 81 -9.27 -19.65 23.97
C ARG A 81 -10.58 -19.42 23.23
N ASP A 82 -11.03 -18.17 23.21
CA ASP A 82 -12.32 -17.72 22.69
C ASP A 82 -12.15 -16.52 21.74
N HIS A 83 -11.45 -16.70 20.61
CA HIS A 83 -11.35 -15.69 19.53
C HIS A 83 -12.73 -15.13 19.14
N ASN A 84 -13.74 -15.99 19.15
CA ASN A 84 -15.13 -15.65 18.90
C ASN A 84 -15.72 -14.63 19.90
N MET A 85 -15.11 -14.43 21.06
CA MET A 85 -15.52 -13.46 22.07
C MET A 85 -14.78 -12.13 21.97
N LEU A 86 -13.82 -11.96 21.05
CA LEU A 86 -13.02 -10.72 20.92
C LEU A 86 -13.90 -9.47 20.81
N GLY A 87 -14.84 -9.45 19.87
CA GLY A 87 -15.78 -8.33 19.72
C GLY A 87 -16.60 -8.07 20.99
N ARG A 88 -17.12 -9.13 21.63
CA ARG A 88 -17.86 -9.03 22.90
C ARG A 88 -17.03 -8.43 24.02
N ALA A 89 -15.76 -8.82 24.14
CA ALA A 89 -14.83 -8.26 25.12
C ALA A 89 -14.56 -6.76 24.87
N LEU A 90 -14.47 -6.38 23.60
CA LEU A 90 -14.21 -4.99 23.18
C LEU A 90 -15.43 -4.07 23.28
N ASN A 91 -16.65 -4.61 23.34
CA ASN A 91 -17.89 -3.83 23.46
C ASN A 91 -17.87 -2.85 24.65
N GLY A 92 -17.27 -3.24 25.78
CA GLY A 92 -17.17 -2.40 26.97
C GLY A 92 -16.26 -1.18 26.81
N LEU A 93 -15.32 -1.22 25.86
CA LEU A 93 -14.28 -0.20 25.64
C LEU A 93 -14.72 0.92 24.69
N LEU A 94 -15.76 0.67 23.87
CA LEU A 94 -16.21 1.61 22.87
C LEU A 94 -17.28 2.56 23.42
N PRO A 95 -17.33 3.84 22.96
CA PRO A 95 -18.29 4.81 23.46
C PRO A 95 -19.75 4.40 23.25
N ARG A 96 -20.07 3.82 22.09
CA ARG A 96 -21.36 3.20 21.82
C ARG A 96 -21.24 1.70 22.00
N LYS A 97 -22.08 1.18 22.88
CA LYS A 97 -22.15 -0.23 23.20
C LYS A 97 -23.29 -0.87 22.43
N ALA A 98 -23.04 -2.07 21.95
CA ALA A 98 -24.08 -2.95 21.46
C ALA A 98 -24.76 -3.72 22.58
N GLU A 99 -25.98 -4.18 22.33
CA GLU A 99 -26.56 -5.23 23.14
C GLU A 99 -25.78 -6.55 22.92
N LEU A 100 -25.55 -7.32 23.98
CA LEU A 100 -24.79 -8.57 23.87
C LEU A 100 -25.49 -9.62 22.99
N SER A 101 -26.81 -9.50 22.81
CA SER A 101 -27.60 -10.31 21.88
C SER A 101 -27.28 -10.04 20.41
N ASP A 102 -26.80 -8.83 20.07
CA ASP A 102 -26.47 -8.47 18.69
C ASP A 102 -25.07 -8.97 18.28
N LEU A 103 -24.18 -9.17 19.26
CA LEU A 103 -22.86 -9.76 19.08
C LEU A 103 -23.00 -11.27 19.11
N LYS A 104 -22.89 -11.95 17.96
CA LYS A 104 -23.26 -13.38 17.85
C LYS A 104 -22.28 -14.30 18.57
N GLY A 105 -21.03 -13.87 18.75
CA GLY A 105 -19.98 -14.70 19.33
C GLY A 105 -19.63 -15.92 18.46
N VAL A 106 -19.86 -15.83 17.15
CA VAL A 106 -19.51 -16.87 16.16
C VAL A 106 -18.17 -16.54 15.52
N ASN A 107 -17.94 -15.26 15.22
CA ASN A 107 -16.70 -14.74 14.66
C ASN A 107 -16.37 -13.41 15.34
N GLY A 108 -15.26 -13.38 16.10
CA GLY A 108 -14.87 -12.20 16.88
C GLY A 108 -14.55 -11.00 16.01
N TRP A 109 -14.06 -11.25 14.79
CA TRP A 109 -13.87 -10.22 13.77
C TRP A 109 -15.22 -9.66 13.32
N GLU A 110 -16.21 -10.48 12.93
CA GLU A 110 -17.53 -9.97 12.52
C GLU A 110 -18.16 -9.07 13.60
N ASP A 111 -18.12 -9.52 14.86
CA ASP A 111 -18.64 -8.77 16.00
C ASP A 111 -17.88 -7.45 16.18
N LEU A 112 -16.55 -7.45 16.02
CA LEU A 112 -15.75 -6.23 16.05
C LEU A 112 -16.10 -5.28 14.89
N ALA A 113 -16.46 -5.79 13.71
CA ALA A 113 -16.75 -4.97 12.52
C ALA A 113 -17.97 -4.13 12.77
N TRP A 114 -18.97 -4.82 13.30
CA TRP A 114 -20.24 -4.24 13.61
C TRP A 114 -20.12 -3.23 14.77
N LEU A 115 -19.28 -3.52 15.78
CA LEU A 115 -18.95 -2.55 16.81
C LEU A 115 -18.24 -1.30 16.28
N LEU A 116 -17.32 -1.47 15.32
CA LEU A 116 -16.63 -0.34 14.68
C LEU A 116 -17.59 0.46 13.78
N GLU A 117 -18.50 -0.21 13.07
CA GLU A 117 -19.59 0.43 12.31
C GLU A 117 -20.45 1.30 13.23
N LEU A 118 -20.86 0.77 14.39
CA LEU A 118 -21.66 1.48 15.39
C LEU A 118 -20.94 2.74 15.92
N ASN A 119 -19.61 2.67 16.04
CA ASN A 119 -18.73 3.70 16.60
C ASN A 119 -18.05 4.59 15.56
N GLN A 120 -18.49 4.60 14.30
CA GLN A 120 -17.87 5.38 13.21
C GLN A 120 -17.67 6.88 13.51
N GLY A 121 -18.57 7.50 14.27
CA GLY A 121 -18.48 8.92 14.64
C GLY A 121 -17.46 9.22 15.75
N PHE A 122 -16.96 8.16 16.39
CA PHE A 122 -16.03 8.22 17.51
C PHE A 122 -14.65 7.67 17.17
N TYR A 123 -14.54 6.88 16.09
CA TYR A 123 -13.35 6.11 15.79
C TYR A 123 -13.14 5.94 14.29
N ASN A 124 -12.03 6.47 13.76
CA ASN A 124 -11.56 6.19 12.40
C ASN A 124 -10.13 6.73 12.13
N CYS A 125 -9.06 6.00 12.49
CA CYS A 125 -7.71 6.32 11.98
C CYS A 125 -7.44 5.52 10.69
N THR A 126 -8.21 5.87 9.65
CA THR A 126 -8.55 5.10 8.42
C THR A 126 -8.57 3.60 8.67
N LEU A 127 -9.53 3.29 9.56
CA LEU A 127 -9.78 2.08 10.34
C LEU A 127 -8.58 1.16 10.47
N LEU A 128 -7.57 1.82 11.04
CA LEU A 128 -6.23 1.45 11.45
C LEU A 128 -5.41 0.72 10.42
N ALA A 129 -5.17 1.54 9.38
CA ALA A 129 -4.43 1.29 8.16
C ALA A 129 -4.79 -0.10 7.61
N ALA A 130 -6.09 -0.19 7.35
CA ALA A 130 -6.96 -1.34 7.53
C ALA A 130 -6.40 -2.73 7.19
N VAL A 131 -6.32 -3.65 8.16
CA VAL A 131 -5.52 -3.55 9.37
C VAL A 131 -4.30 -4.46 9.11
N CYS A 132 -3.31 -3.86 8.46
CA CYS A 132 -1.86 -4.09 8.43
C CYS A 132 -1.16 -5.45 8.19
N GLU A 133 -1.86 -6.52 7.85
CA GLU A 133 -1.30 -7.60 7.02
C GLU A 133 -2.31 -7.96 5.93
N VAL A 134 -1.88 -8.66 4.88
CA VAL A 134 -2.84 -9.29 3.98
C VAL A 134 -3.48 -10.45 4.72
N ALA A 135 -4.81 -10.50 4.80
CA ALA A 135 -5.49 -11.56 5.54
C ALA A 135 -5.00 -12.94 5.14
N ALA A 136 -4.69 -13.75 6.17
CA ALA A 136 -4.42 -15.16 6.02
C ALA A 136 -5.53 -15.83 5.19
N ALA A 137 -5.15 -16.80 4.38
CA ALA A 137 -6.08 -17.38 3.41
C ALA A 137 -7.23 -18.16 4.05
N ASN A 138 -7.06 -18.56 5.31
CA ASN A 138 -8.07 -19.21 6.13
C ASN A 138 -9.16 -18.26 6.64
N VAL A 139 -9.06 -16.95 6.42
CA VAL A 139 -10.08 -15.95 6.76
C VAL A 139 -11.04 -15.79 5.57
N PRO A 140 -12.26 -16.37 5.62
CA PRO A 140 -13.18 -16.37 4.48
C PRO A 140 -13.88 -15.02 4.26
N GLU A 141 -14.06 -14.24 5.32
CA GLU A 141 -14.76 -12.96 5.33
C GLU A 141 -13.91 -11.90 6.05
N TYR A 142 -14.10 -10.63 5.68
CA TYR A 142 -13.32 -9.49 6.22
C TYR A 142 -11.81 -9.54 5.91
N ARG A 143 -11.39 -10.08 4.75
CA ARG A 143 -9.97 -10.14 4.33
C ARG A 143 -9.23 -8.81 4.21
N TRP A 144 -9.95 -7.69 4.26
CA TRP A 144 -9.32 -6.37 4.41
C TRP A 144 -8.74 -6.17 5.82
N TRP A 145 -9.13 -6.97 6.81
CA TRP A 145 -8.47 -7.07 8.11
C TRP A 145 -7.31 -8.04 8.14
N GLY A 146 -6.32 -7.70 8.94
CA GLY A 146 -5.20 -8.55 9.32
C GLY A 146 -4.63 -8.03 10.64
N ARG A 147 -3.37 -8.38 10.90
CA ARG A 147 -2.66 -7.95 12.10
C ARG A 147 -2.40 -6.44 12.06
N PRO A 148 -2.71 -5.67 13.12
CA PRO A 148 -2.40 -4.24 13.16
C PRO A 148 -0.90 -3.99 13.26
N ILE A 149 -0.46 -2.87 12.66
CA ILE A 149 0.88 -2.30 12.86
C ILE A 149 1.13 -2.16 14.36
N ALA A 150 2.28 -2.65 14.82
CA ALA A 150 2.72 -2.37 16.17
C ALA A 150 3.09 -0.88 16.29
N PRO A 151 2.57 -0.16 17.27
CA PRO A 151 3.07 1.18 17.55
C PRO A 151 4.52 1.08 18.01
N GLN A 152 5.41 1.71 17.26
CA GLN A 152 6.83 1.86 17.54
C GLN A 152 7.18 3.35 17.60
N GLU A 153 8.35 3.68 18.16
CA GLU A 153 8.83 5.07 18.21
C GLU A 153 8.74 5.75 16.83
N GLY A 154 8.14 6.94 16.79
CA GLY A 154 7.89 7.68 15.54
C GLY A 154 6.70 7.21 14.70
N THR A 155 6.06 6.08 15.03
CA THR A 155 4.85 5.55 14.35
C THR A 155 3.64 5.50 15.29
N GLU A 156 3.80 6.04 16.48
CA GLU A 156 2.89 6.00 17.62
C GLU A 156 1.53 6.66 17.34
N ARG A 157 1.47 7.50 16.30
CA ARG A 157 0.29 8.26 15.91
C ARG A 157 0.05 8.10 14.42
N LEU A 158 -0.99 7.34 14.10
CA LEU A 158 -1.58 7.30 12.77
C LEU A 158 -2.63 8.40 12.68
N GLU A 159 -2.54 9.23 11.64
CA GLU A 159 -3.53 10.26 11.34
C GLU A 159 -4.26 9.89 10.05
N ALA A 160 -5.59 9.79 10.12
CA ALA A 160 -6.41 9.47 8.95
C ALA A 160 -6.35 10.58 7.90
N LEU A 161 -6.10 10.21 6.65
CA LEU A 161 -6.30 11.10 5.50
C LEU A 161 -7.67 10.90 4.85
N VAL A 162 -8.33 9.79 5.15
CA VAL A 162 -9.61 9.39 4.56
C VAL A 162 -10.50 8.73 5.61
N THR A 163 -11.80 8.67 5.35
CA THR A 163 -12.75 8.02 6.25
C THR A 163 -13.02 6.60 5.74
N SER A 164 -12.64 5.56 6.48
CA SER A 164 -13.01 4.18 6.14
C SER A 164 -14.05 3.58 7.09
N ILE A 165 -15.04 2.87 6.56
CA ILE A 165 -16.21 2.37 7.29
C ILE A 165 -16.50 0.95 6.83
N PRO A 166 -16.60 -0.04 7.73
CA PRO A 166 -17.06 -1.37 7.37
C PRO A 166 -18.55 -1.32 7.06
N VAL A 167 -18.96 -1.85 5.91
CA VAL A 167 -20.36 -1.89 5.47
C VAL A 167 -20.66 -3.21 4.79
N LYS A 168 -21.94 -3.60 4.74
CA LYS A 168 -22.40 -4.74 3.94
C LYS A 168 -22.97 -4.22 2.62
N LEU A 169 -22.30 -4.50 1.51
CA LEU A 169 -22.69 -4.04 0.17
C LEU A 169 -23.39 -5.15 -0.61
N ARG A 170 -24.52 -4.82 -1.24
CA ARG A 170 -25.24 -5.72 -2.15
C ARG A 170 -25.05 -5.24 -3.60
N LEU A 171 -24.25 -5.98 -4.38
CA LEU A 171 -23.94 -5.64 -5.77
C LEU A 171 -25.12 -5.83 -6.74
N SER A 172 -25.97 -6.84 -6.49
CA SER A 172 -27.17 -7.09 -7.27
C SER A 172 -28.31 -7.54 -6.36
N ARG A 173 -29.57 -7.36 -6.80
CA ARG A 173 -30.74 -7.84 -6.05
C ARG A 173 -30.71 -9.34 -5.76
N SER A 174 -30.02 -10.11 -6.60
CA SER A 174 -29.89 -11.57 -6.46
C SER A 174 -28.68 -12.02 -5.62
N SER A 175 -27.74 -11.13 -5.28
CA SER A 175 -26.54 -11.50 -4.53
C SER A 175 -26.72 -11.28 -3.03
N PRO A 176 -26.17 -12.15 -2.17
CA PRO A 176 -26.11 -11.86 -0.74
C PRO A 176 -25.27 -10.59 -0.51
N PRO A 177 -25.55 -9.81 0.54
CA PRO A 177 -24.68 -8.70 0.95
C PRO A 177 -23.29 -9.23 1.31
N GLU A 178 -22.25 -8.54 0.86
CA GLU A 178 -20.86 -8.89 1.15
C GLU A 178 -20.24 -7.85 2.08
N PRO A 179 -19.45 -8.27 3.08
CA PRO A 179 -18.73 -7.33 3.93
C PRO A 179 -17.62 -6.65 3.12
N VAL A 180 -17.63 -5.32 3.10
CA VAL A 180 -16.65 -4.48 2.41
C VAL A 180 -16.17 -3.36 3.32
N LEU A 181 -14.95 -2.89 3.08
CA LEU A 181 -14.46 -1.63 3.63
C LEU A 181 -14.75 -0.51 2.63
N SER A 182 -15.61 0.42 3.01
CA SER A 182 -15.91 1.63 2.23
C SER A 182 -14.93 2.72 2.61
N ILE A 183 -14.08 3.15 1.67
CA ILE A 183 -13.09 4.23 1.86
C ILE A 183 -13.60 5.47 1.14
N ILE A 184 -13.91 6.53 1.88
CA ILE A 184 -14.54 7.76 1.40
C ILE A 184 -13.50 8.86 1.25
N GLY A 185 -13.53 9.53 0.09
CA GLY A 185 -12.57 10.58 -0.29
C GLY A 185 -11.12 10.12 -0.48
N PRO A 186 -10.81 8.89 -0.94
CA PRO A 186 -9.44 8.47 -1.12
C PRO A 186 -8.71 9.27 -2.20
N GLN A 187 -7.40 9.40 -2.02
CA GLN A 187 -6.49 9.72 -3.10
C GLN A 187 -5.82 8.43 -3.56
N SER A 188 -5.69 8.23 -4.88
CA SER A 188 -5.03 7.05 -5.42
C SER A 188 -3.94 7.37 -6.40
N VAL A 189 -2.98 6.47 -6.48
CA VAL A 189 -1.89 6.52 -7.43
C VAL A 189 -1.94 5.24 -8.28
N PRO A 190 -2.15 5.35 -9.60
CA PRO A 190 -2.16 4.18 -10.46
C PRO A 190 -0.77 3.55 -10.49
N LEU A 191 -0.74 2.22 -10.46
CA LEU A 191 0.47 1.43 -10.58
C LEU A 191 0.56 0.82 -11.98
N THR A 192 1.76 0.83 -12.55
CA THR A 192 2.03 0.29 -13.88
C THR A 192 2.95 -0.92 -13.80
N HIS A 193 2.74 -1.86 -14.71
CA HIS A 193 3.54 -3.08 -14.83
C HIS A 193 4.31 -3.18 -16.14
N SER A 194 4.04 -2.26 -17.05
CA SER A 194 4.75 -2.10 -18.31
C SER A 194 5.39 -0.72 -18.36
N LEU A 195 6.67 -0.69 -18.72
CA LEU A 195 7.36 0.56 -18.98
C LEU A 195 6.77 1.17 -20.26
N GLN A 196 6.16 2.33 -20.13
CA GLN A 196 5.68 3.09 -21.28
C GLN A 196 6.84 3.88 -21.87
N ARG A 197 7.01 3.76 -23.19
CA ARG A 197 8.01 4.54 -23.92
C ARG A 197 7.49 5.96 -24.16
N ASP A 198 8.36 6.94 -23.98
CA ASP A 198 8.01 8.35 -24.15
C ASP A 198 8.09 8.75 -25.63
N SER A 199 6.98 8.61 -26.35
CA SER A 199 6.90 8.99 -27.78
C SER A 199 7.29 10.43 -28.08
N ARG A 200 7.30 11.31 -27.06
CA ARG A 200 7.67 12.73 -27.20
C ARG A 200 9.00 13.05 -26.53
N ALA A 201 9.84 12.04 -26.29
CA ALA A 201 11.12 12.19 -25.62
C ALA A 201 12.02 13.24 -26.30
N LEU A 202 12.04 13.29 -27.64
CA LEU A 202 12.83 14.27 -28.41
C LEU A 202 12.56 15.72 -27.99
N TYR A 203 11.34 16.03 -27.54
CA TYR A 203 10.92 17.39 -27.25
C TYR A 203 11.13 17.80 -25.79
N HIS A 204 10.99 16.87 -24.85
CA HIS A 204 10.94 17.16 -23.41
C HIS A 204 12.24 16.79 -22.68
N ARG A 205 13.00 15.80 -23.19
CA ARG A 205 14.16 15.25 -22.49
C ARG A 205 15.39 16.17 -22.57
N PRO A 206 15.99 16.55 -21.43
CA PRO A 206 17.15 17.43 -21.43
C PRO A 206 18.38 16.82 -22.12
N GLU A 207 18.54 15.51 -22.06
CA GLU A 207 19.68 14.76 -22.60
C GLU A 207 19.75 14.87 -24.13
N VAL A 208 18.59 14.95 -24.80
CA VAL A 208 18.49 15.05 -26.27
C VAL A 208 18.25 16.48 -26.76
N LYS A 209 18.39 17.50 -25.91
CA LYS A 209 18.23 18.92 -26.31
C LYS A 209 19.15 19.33 -27.44
N SER A 210 20.36 18.78 -27.50
CA SER A 210 21.30 19.06 -28.60
C SER A 210 20.80 18.43 -29.90
N LEU A 211 20.46 17.13 -29.86
CA LEU A 211 19.92 16.39 -30.99
C LEU A 211 18.66 17.06 -31.55
N LYS A 212 17.71 17.42 -30.68
CA LYS A 212 16.50 18.19 -31.05
C LYS A 212 16.84 19.44 -31.86
N ARG A 213 17.80 20.26 -31.39
CA ARG A 213 18.19 21.50 -32.06
C ARG A 213 18.80 21.23 -33.44
N TRP A 214 19.68 20.23 -33.56
CA TRP A 214 20.28 19.84 -34.83
C TRP A 214 19.25 19.27 -35.80
N THR A 215 18.42 18.33 -35.35
CA THR A 215 17.40 17.68 -36.18
C THR A 215 16.38 18.70 -36.72
N ILE A 216 15.90 19.62 -35.88
CA ILE A 216 14.99 20.70 -36.33
C ILE A 216 15.72 21.66 -37.28
N GLY A 217 16.94 22.08 -36.95
CA GLY A 217 17.72 23.00 -37.80
C GLY A 217 18.00 22.43 -39.18
N ILE A 218 18.46 21.17 -39.26
CA ILE A 218 18.72 20.46 -40.52
C ILE A 218 17.43 20.28 -41.31
N ALA A 219 16.33 19.89 -40.65
CA ALA A 219 15.04 19.73 -41.32
C ALA A 219 14.57 21.04 -41.96
N ILE A 220 14.68 22.17 -41.26
CA ILE A 220 14.32 23.49 -41.80
C ILE A 220 15.16 23.83 -43.04
N VAL A 221 16.48 23.66 -42.97
CA VAL A 221 17.38 23.95 -44.10
C VAL A 221 17.07 23.07 -45.32
N LEU A 222 16.85 21.77 -45.11
CA LEU A 222 16.54 20.83 -46.20
C LEU A 222 15.15 21.08 -46.81
N ILE A 223 14.16 21.43 -45.99
CA ILE A 223 12.83 21.83 -46.46
C ILE A 223 12.92 23.11 -47.32
N LEU A 224 13.67 24.13 -46.86
CA LEU A 224 13.89 25.37 -47.63
C LEU A 224 14.65 25.11 -48.94
N ALA A 225 15.63 24.21 -48.94
CA ALA A 225 16.34 23.80 -50.16
C ALA A 225 15.40 23.05 -51.14
N GLY A 226 14.52 22.19 -50.62
CA GLY A 226 13.47 21.54 -51.39
C GLY A 226 12.53 22.56 -52.03
N PHE A 227 12.03 23.52 -51.26
CA PHE A 227 11.18 24.61 -51.75
C PHE A 227 11.86 25.51 -52.79
N SER A 228 13.14 25.84 -52.58
CA SER A 228 13.93 26.61 -53.53
C SER A 228 14.08 25.89 -54.88
N SER A 229 14.13 24.56 -54.87
CA SER A 229 14.18 23.75 -56.10
C SER A 229 12.89 23.89 -56.92
N PHE A 230 11.73 24.05 -56.28
CA PHE A 230 10.47 24.34 -57.00
C PHE A 230 10.49 25.70 -57.70
N ALA A 231 11.11 26.72 -57.10
CA ALA A 231 11.25 28.04 -57.71
C ALA A 231 12.09 27.99 -59.00
N THR A 232 13.01 27.03 -59.12
CA THR A 232 13.84 26.81 -60.33
C THR A 232 13.15 26.00 -61.44
N ARG A 233 11.82 25.80 -61.38
CA ARG A 233 10.99 25.04 -62.36
C ARG A 233 11.37 23.55 -62.53
N SER A 234 12.18 23.03 -61.62
CA SER A 234 12.56 21.62 -61.56
C SER A 234 11.74 20.93 -60.46
N LEU A 235 10.58 20.39 -60.81
CA LEU A 235 9.73 19.65 -59.85
C LEU A 235 10.38 18.33 -59.39
N SER A 236 11.23 17.74 -60.23
CA SER A 236 11.72 16.37 -60.08
C SER A 236 12.58 16.12 -58.81
N PRO A 237 13.49 17.02 -58.39
CA PRO A 237 14.31 16.79 -57.19
C PRO A 237 13.71 17.40 -55.90
N GLY A 238 12.83 18.40 -55.98
CA GLY A 238 12.32 19.09 -54.79
C GLY A 238 11.43 18.22 -53.90
N LEU A 239 10.52 17.46 -54.52
CA LEU A 239 9.59 16.56 -53.82
C LEU A 239 10.30 15.42 -53.06
N PRO A 240 11.26 14.66 -53.65
CA PRO A 240 11.95 13.61 -52.93
C PRO A 240 12.82 14.13 -51.77
N ILE A 241 13.38 15.35 -51.88
CA ILE A 241 14.14 15.97 -50.79
C ILE A 241 13.22 16.24 -49.58
N ILE A 242 12.05 16.84 -49.80
CA ILE A 242 11.09 17.11 -48.72
C ILE A 242 10.59 15.80 -48.10
N TRP A 243 10.20 14.84 -48.95
CA TRP A 243 9.71 13.54 -48.48
C TRP A 243 10.77 12.81 -47.63
N ALA A 244 12.00 12.69 -48.13
CA ALA A 244 13.09 12.04 -47.39
C ALA A 244 13.38 12.77 -46.07
N THR A 245 13.37 14.09 -46.07
CA THR A 245 13.59 14.89 -44.85
C THR A 245 12.52 14.62 -43.79
N LEU A 246 11.25 14.62 -44.16
CA LEU A 246 10.14 14.34 -43.24
C LEU A 246 10.18 12.90 -42.72
N SER A 247 10.48 11.93 -43.59
CA SER A 247 10.66 10.53 -43.19
C SER A 247 11.83 10.36 -42.23
N THR A 248 13.00 10.97 -42.50
CA THR A 248 14.14 10.93 -41.60
C THR A 248 13.83 11.59 -40.25
N PHE A 249 13.12 12.72 -40.26
CA PHE A 249 12.68 13.39 -39.03
C PHE A 249 11.77 12.47 -38.19
N ALA A 250 10.76 11.86 -38.82
CA ALA A 250 9.85 10.92 -38.15
C ALA A 250 10.59 9.69 -37.62
N ILE A 251 11.57 9.15 -38.37
CA ILE A 251 12.41 8.05 -37.91
C ILE A 251 13.21 8.45 -36.66
N ILE A 252 13.81 9.65 -36.64
CA ILE A 252 14.54 10.13 -35.46
C ILE A 252 13.60 10.28 -34.26
N GLU A 253 12.40 10.84 -34.45
CA GLU A 253 11.40 10.96 -33.39
C GLU A 253 11.00 9.60 -32.83
N LEU A 254 10.73 8.61 -33.69
CA LEU A 254 10.42 7.24 -33.28
C LEU A 254 11.59 6.56 -32.56
N LEU A 255 12.82 6.70 -33.07
CA LEU A 255 14.01 6.12 -32.45
C LEU A 255 14.23 6.70 -31.04
N VAL A 256 14.19 8.02 -30.90
CA VAL A 256 14.32 8.66 -29.58
C VAL A 256 13.15 8.27 -28.69
N GLY A 257 11.94 8.21 -29.24
CA GLY A 257 10.74 7.83 -28.50
C GLY A 257 10.77 6.41 -27.95
N THR A 258 11.48 5.49 -28.60
CA THR A 258 11.65 4.09 -28.15
C THR A 258 12.76 3.89 -27.12
N ILE A 259 13.69 4.84 -26.98
CA ILE A 259 14.81 4.75 -26.04
C ILE A 259 14.36 5.14 -24.62
N PHE A 260 13.65 6.25 -24.47
CA PHE A 260 13.32 6.79 -23.16
C PHE A 260 12.02 6.22 -22.60
N VAL A 261 11.99 6.00 -21.29
CA VAL A 261 10.79 5.62 -20.55
C VAL A 261 10.07 6.88 -20.10
N LYS A 262 8.75 6.82 -19.98
CA LYS A 262 7.91 7.89 -19.43
C LYS A 262 8.06 7.93 -17.90
N HIS A 263 8.42 9.08 -17.32
CA HIS A 263 8.76 9.22 -15.89
C HIS A 263 7.58 9.72 -15.03
N ASP A 264 6.33 9.39 -15.37
CA ASP A 264 5.14 9.93 -14.70
C ASP A 264 4.29 8.87 -13.98
N ALA A 265 4.86 7.69 -13.74
CA ALA A 265 4.14 6.58 -13.14
C ALA A 265 4.94 5.91 -12.01
N TRP A 266 4.20 5.29 -11.09
CA TRP A 266 4.75 4.28 -10.21
C TRP A 266 4.78 2.95 -10.92
N PHE A 267 5.90 2.25 -10.80
CA PHE A 267 6.18 1.00 -11.46
C PHE A 267 6.37 -0.13 -10.44
N VAL A 268 5.76 -1.28 -10.70
CA VAL A 268 5.83 -2.46 -9.85
C VAL A 268 6.75 -3.50 -10.49
N VAL A 269 7.78 -3.92 -9.76
CA VAL A 269 8.68 -5.02 -10.14
C VAL A 269 8.48 -6.18 -9.18
N GLU A 270 8.28 -7.38 -9.72
CA GLU A 270 8.26 -8.62 -8.95
C GLU A 270 9.71 -9.08 -8.75
N ASP A 271 10.17 -9.18 -7.49
CA ASP A 271 11.59 -9.45 -7.19
C ASP A 271 12.01 -10.87 -7.61
N ASP A 272 11.06 -11.80 -7.76
CA ASP A 272 11.27 -13.16 -8.28
C ASP A 272 11.49 -13.22 -9.79
N THR A 273 10.96 -12.26 -10.57
CA THR A 273 11.23 -12.13 -12.00
C THR A 273 12.57 -11.46 -12.29
N ALA A 274 13.08 -10.66 -11.35
CA ALA A 274 14.40 -10.03 -11.38
C ALA A 274 15.49 -10.96 -10.79
N VAL A 275 15.50 -12.24 -11.19
CA VAL A 275 16.50 -13.22 -10.72
C VAL A 275 17.92 -12.72 -11.00
N GLY A 276 18.63 -12.31 -9.93
CA GLY A 276 20.07 -12.05 -9.95
C GLY A 276 20.54 -10.62 -10.31
N ARG A 277 19.65 -9.68 -10.65
CA ARG A 277 19.98 -8.25 -10.77
C ARG A 277 19.08 -7.47 -9.84
N ALA A 278 19.64 -6.56 -9.03
CA ALA A 278 18.83 -5.62 -8.25
C ALA A 278 17.80 -4.95 -9.17
N SER A 279 16.51 -5.02 -8.85
CA SER A 279 15.38 -4.53 -9.66
C SER A 279 15.65 -3.14 -10.25
N PHE A 280 16.32 -2.28 -9.48
CA PHE A 280 16.74 -0.94 -9.89
C PHE A 280 17.78 -0.95 -11.02
N ARG A 281 18.79 -1.83 -10.98
CA ARG A 281 19.78 -1.98 -12.06
C ARG A 281 19.17 -2.51 -13.35
N TRP A 282 18.16 -3.37 -13.25
CA TRP A 282 17.39 -3.78 -14.42
C TRP A 282 16.68 -2.56 -15.03
N LEU A 283 16.03 -1.74 -14.21
CA LEU A 283 15.36 -0.52 -14.68
C LEU A 283 16.35 0.47 -15.32
N GLN A 284 17.52 0.68 -14.71
CA GLN A 284 18.61 1.50 -15.28
C GLN A 284 19.07 0.99 -16.65
N SER A 285 19.05 -0.33 -16.88
CA SER A 285 19.38 -0.88 -18.20
C SER A 285 18.32 -0.59 -19.28
N GLN A 286 17.10 -0.21 -18.88
CA GLN A 286 15.99 0.08 -19.81
C GLN A 286 15.93 1.54 -20.25
N ASP A 287 16.46 2.46 -19.45
CA ASP A 287 16.49 3.89 -19.73
C ASP A 287 17.82 4.52 -19.25
N PRO A 288 18.67 5.00 -20.16
CA PRO A 288 19.94 5.63 -19.79
C PRO A 288 19.79 6.83 -18.83
N SER A 289 18.66 7.56 -18.89
CA SER A 289 18.42 8.71 -18.01
C SER A 289 18.24 8.33 -16.55
N LEU A 290 17.93 7.06 -16.26
CA LEU A 290 17.81 6.54 -14.89
C LEU A 290 19.16 6.19 -14.26
N THR A 291 20.26 6.26 -15.02
CA THR A 291 21.62 6.06 -14.51
C THR A 291 22.03 7.17 -13.55
N ASP A 292 21.56 8.39 -13.79
CA ASP A 292 21.90 9.57 -12.99
C ASP A 292 21.01 9.73 -11.75
N THR A 293 19.86 9.05 -11.69
CA THR A 293 19.02 9.01 -10.49
C THR A 293 19.73 8.27 -9.37
N ARG A 294 19.91 8.96 -8.22
CA ARG A 294 20.41 8.32 -7.00
C ARG A 294 19.44 7.23 -6.57
N GLU A 295 19.96 6.02 -6.42
CA GLU A 295 19.26 4.91 -5.77
C GLU A 295 18.92 5.33 -4.34
N LEU A 296 17.64 5.65 -4.09
CA LEU A 296 17.16 6.03 -2.76
C LEU A 296 16.08 5.03 -2.33
N GLU A 297 16.49 4.09 -1.48
CA GLU A 297 15.56 3.21 -0.79
C GLU A 297 14.81 3.98 0.29
N TRP A 298 13.49 4.02 0.18
CA TRP A 298 12.60 4.47 1.24
C TRP A 298 12.27 3.28 2.14
N GLY A 299 12.53 3.42 3.45
CA GLY A 299 12.15 2.42 4.44
C GLY A 299 13.16 2.27 5.57
N PRO A 300 14.27 1.51 5.39
CA PRO A 300 15.12 1.02 6.49
C PRO A 300 15.79 2.10 7.38
N ARG A 301 15.80 3.35 6.93
CA ARG A 301 16.39 4.50 7.64
C ARG A 301 15.36 5.50 8.15
N GLN A 302 14.08 5.20 7.95
CA GLN A 302 12.97 6.09 8.27
C GLN A 302 12.19 5.50 9.44
N LEU A 303 11.61 6.37 10.27
CA LEU A 303 10.69 5.97 11.33
C LEU A 303 9.32 5.63 10.70
N ILE A 304 9.28 4.48 10.02
CA ILE A 304 8.09 3.96 9.37
C ILE A 304 7.64 2.66 10.06
N PRO A 305 6.33 2.37 10.09
CA PRO A 305 5.87 1.15 10.72
C PRO A 305 6.26 -0.07 9.88
N GLU A 306 6.69 -1.14 10.56
CA GLU A 306 7.06 -2.40 9.93
C GLU A 306 5.91 -3.42 9.99
N TRP A 307 5.82 -4.25 8.95
CA TRP A 307 4.87 -5.36 8.88
C TRP A 307 5.59 -6.67 9.15
N ASN A 308 5.23 -7.33 10.25
CA ASN A 308 5.85 -8.58 10.69
C ASN A 308 5.19 -9.77 10.01
N PHE A 309 5.51 -10.03 8.74
CA PHE A 309 4.97 -11.19 8.03
C PHE A 309 5.36 -12.50 8.73
N HIS A 310 4.45 -13.04 9.53
CA HIS A 310 4.65 -14.33 10.17
C HIS A 310 4.38 -15.44 9.15
N ARG A 311 5.47 -16.11 8.75
CA ARG A 311 5.38 -17.34 7.97
C ARG A 311 4.84 -18.44 8.88
N SER A 312 3.52 -18.61 8.93
CA SER A 312 2.92 -19.76 9.59
C SER A 312 3.45 -21.04 8.92
N ASN A 313 4.18 -21.85 9.69
CA ASN A 313 4.72 -23.13 9.22
C ASN A 313 3.61 -24.15 8.85
N GLN A 314 2.33 -23.86 9.15
CA GLN A 314 1.20 -24.75 8.91
C GLN A 314 0.47 -24.53 7.57
N GLU A 315 0.73 -23.45 6.82
CA GLU A 315 -0.11 -23.06 5.65
C GLU A 315 0.48 -23.38 4.26
N LYS A 316 1.37 -24.37 4.15
CA LYS A 316 2.03 -24.74 2.87
C LYS A 316 1.12 -25.16 1.71
N ASN A 317 -0.19 -25.38 1.92
CA ASN A 317 -0.98 -26.18 0.98
C ASN A 317 -2.15 -25.49 0.24
N ARG A 318 -2.52 -24.22 0.49
CA ARG A 318 -3.76 -23.68 -0.13
C ARG A 318 -3.77 -22.23 -0.62
N SER A 319 -2.66 -21.50 -0.54
CA SER A 319 -2.68 -20.04 -0.69
C SER A 319 -1.47 -19.53 -1.49
N PRO A 320 -1.62 -18.52 -2.36
CA PRO A 320 -0.46 -17.85 -2.94
C PRO A 320 0.34 -17.20 -1.80
N GLU A 321 1.60 -17.62 -1.62
CA GLU A 321 2.51 -16.98 -0.68
C GLU A 321 2.67 -15.50 -1.09
N PRO A 322 2.71 -14.55 -0.13
CA PRO A 322 3.04 -13.16 -0.43
C PRO A 322 4.38 -13.09 -1.17
N VAL A 323 4.39 -12.44 -2.34
CA VAL A 323 5.58 -12.29 -3.18
C VAL A 323 6.21 -10.93 -2.87
N PRO A 324 7.55 -10.86 -2.72
CA PRO A 324 8.25 -9.58 -2.61
C PRO A 324 8.12 -8.79 -3.90
N VAL A 325 7.67 -7.54 -3.76
CA VAL A 325 7.52 -6.58 -4.84
C VAL A 325 8.26 -5.30 -4.50
N THR A 326 8.94 -4.74 -5.50
CA THR A 326 9.56 -3.42 -5.41
C THR A 326 8.70 -2.41 -6.16
N LEU A 327 8.28 -1.36 -5.45
CA LEU A 327 7.57 -0.21 -6.02
C LEU A 327 8.57 0.91 -6.26
N MET A 328 8.55 1.48 -7.46
CA MET A 328 9.48 2.54 -7.88
C MET A 328 8.73 3.73 -8.45
N ASP A 329 9.05 4.93 -7.97
CA ASP A 329 8.64 6.16 -8.62
C ASP A 329 9.61 6.47 -9.76
N LEU A 330 9.16 6.34 -11.01
CA LEU A 330 9.97 6.62 -12.20
C LEU A 330 10.37 8.10 -12.30
N ARG A 331 9.68 9.00 -11.58
CA ARG A 331 9.97 10.43 -11.57
C ARG A 331 11.15 10.78 -10.66
N THR A 332 11.22 10.17 -9.49
CA THR A 332 12.18 10.53 -8.44
C THR A 332 13.30 9.49 -8.28
N GLY A 333 13.11 8.27 -8.79
CA GLY A 333 14.01 7.15 -8.56
C GLY A 333 13.91 6.56 -7.15
N VAL A 334 12.98 7.05 -6.33
CA VAL A 334 12.72 6.49 -5.00
C VAL A 334 12.03 5.14 -5.16
N TRP A 335 12.48 4.15 -4.40
CA TRP A 335 11.88 2.84 -4.39
C TRP A 335 11.65 2.34 -2.97
N THR A 336 10.69 1.43 -2.82
CA THR A 336 10.40 0.75 -1.56
C THR A 336 10.06 -0.71 -1.83
N ARG A 337 10.42 -1.59 -0.91
CA ARG A 337 9.99 -2.99 -0.94
C ARG A 337 8.72 -3.17 -0.14
N THR A 338 7.91 -4.12 -0.57
CA THR A 338 6.78 -4.62 0.19
C THR A 338 6.42 -6.03 -0.29
N LEU A 339 5.41 -6.65 0.32
CA LEU A 339 4.85 -7.92 -0.14
C LEU A 339 3.45 -7.71 -0.72
N ALA A 340 3.15 -8.47 -1.77
CA ALA A 340 1.82 -8.50 -2.37
C ALA A 340 1.37 -9.94 -2.64
N THR A 341 0.08 -10.22 -2.47
CA THR A 341 -0.52 -11.55 -2.76
C THR A 341 -1.00 -11.70 -4.20
N LYS A 342 -1.25 -10.58 -4.87
CA LYS A 342 -1.55 -10.48 -6.30
C LYS A 342 -0.89 -9.23 -6.86
N LYS A 343 -0.85 -9.14 -8.18
CA LYS A 343 -0.31 -8.01 -8.94
C LYS A 343 -1.11 -6.71 -8.69
N PRO A 344 -0.53 -5.72 -7.98
CA PRO A 344 -1.25 -4.50 -7.60
C PRO A 344 -1.26 -3.48 -8.73
N ASN A 345 -2.42 -2.94 -9.12
CA ASN A 345 -2.53 -1.94 -10.19
C ASN A 345 -2.99 -0.55 -9.73
N ASP A 346 -3.30 -0.40 -8.44
CA ASP A 346 -3.62 0.91 -7.84
C ASP A 346 -3.18 0.90 -6.38
N MET A 347 -2.89 2.08 -5.84
CA MET A 347 -2.66 2.23 -4.42
C MET A 347 -3.45 3.41 -3.86
N VAL A 348 -4.10 3.18 -2.72
CA VAL A 348 -4.94 4.18 -2.05
C VAL A 348 -4.27 4.67 -0.79
N VAL A 349 -4.13 5.99 -0.68
CA VAL A 349 -3.62 6.68 0.49
C VAL A 349 -4.61 6.52 1.65
N LEU A 350 -4.13 6.04 2.81
CA LEU A 350 -4.97 5.87 3.99
C LEU A 350 -4.64 6.88 5.08
N ALA A 351 -3.40 6.89 5.55
CA ALA A 351 -3.03 7.57 6.79
C ALA A 351 -1.59 8.11 6.72
N VAL A 352 -1.33 9.17 7.49
CA VAL A 352 0.01 9.68 7.78
C VAL A 352 0.54 8.96 9.03
N HIS A 353 1.83 8.62 9.02
CA HIS A 353 2.58 8.15 10.18
C HIS A 353 3.96 8.80 10.17
N GLY A 354 4.54 9.13 11.32
CA GLY A 354 5.94 9.56 11.42
C GLY A 354 6.40 10.48 10.29
N SER A 355 7.32 9.99 9.46
CA SER A 355 7.84 10.68 8.28
C SER A 355 7.24 10.25 6.93
N GLY A 356 6.18 9.43 6.91
CA GLY A 356 5.64 8.79 5.71
C GLY A 356 4.11 8.68 5.65
N ILE A 357 3.66 8.00 4.59
CA ILE A 357 2.25 7.79 4.25
C ILE A 357 2.02 6.29 4.09
N THR A 358 1.05 5.74 4.81
CA THR A 358 0.60 4.36 4.60
C THR A 358 -0.43 4.32 3.47
N CYS A 359 -0.15 3.48 2.48
CA CYS A 359 -1.02 3.19 1.35
C CYS A 359 -1.44 1.72 1.36
N MET A 360 -2.66 1.46 0.89
CA MET A 360 -3.17 0.11 0.59
C MET A 360 -2.94 -0.20 -0.87
N LEU A 361 -2.33 -1.36 -1.17
CA LEU A 361 -2.22 -1.86 -2.54
C LEU A 361 -3.49 -2.61 -2.91
N LEU A 362 -4.03 -2.27 -4.09
CA LEU A 362 -5.27 -2.83 -4.61
C LEU A 362 -5.05 -3.50 -5.96
N ASP A 363 -5.82 -4.56 -6.19
CA ASP A 363 -6.09 -5.10 -7.53
C ASP A 363 -7.53 -4.73 -7.91
N ARG A 364 -7.64 -3.84 -8.90
CA ARG A 364 -8.89 -3.24 -9.38
C ARG A 364 -9.15 -3.65 -10.82
N LYS A 365 -10.42 -3.91 -11.16
CA LYS A 365 -10.80 -4.10 -12.57
C LYS A 365 -10.80 -2.74 -13.28
N GLU A 366 -9.74 -2.47 -14.04
CA GLU A 366 -9.46 -1.18 -14.72
C GLU A 366 -10.62 -0.62 -15.57
N ARG A 367 -11.50 -1.48 -16.09
CA ARG A 367 -12.54 -1.08 -17.05
C ARG A 367 -13.84 -0.57 -16.42
N VAL A 368 -14.00 -0.60 -15.09
CA VAL A 368 -15.24 -0.18 -14.42
C VAL A 368 -14.93 0.58 -13.12
N VAL A 369 -14.42 1.80 -13.29
CA VAL A 369 -14.17 2.72 -12.17
C VAL A 369 -15.52 3.28 -11.68
N GLY A 370 -15.99 2.84 -10.51
CA GLY A 370 -17.14 3.45 -9.83
C GLY A 370 -18.09 2.50 -9.09
N THR A 371 -18.07 1.20 -9.40
CA THR A 371 -19.01 0.21 -8.79
C THR A 371 -18.38 -1.13 -8.44
N THR A 372 -17.08 -1.30 -8.66
CA THR A 372 -16.39 -2.58 -8.44
C THR A 372 -15.76 -2.64 -7.05
N ILE A 373 -15.87 -3.81 -6.43
CA ILE A 373 -15.16 -4.16 -5.20
C ILE A 373 -13.72 -4.51 -5.59
N ALA A 374 -12.75 -3.84 -4.97
CA ALA A 374 -11.32 -4.06 -5.15
C ALA A 374 -10.80 -5.12 -4.16
N ASP A 375 -9.77 -5.85 -4.55
CA ASP A 375 -9.08 -6.76 -3.64
C ASP A 375 -7.92 -6.04 -2.93
N LYS A 376 -7.82 -6.18 -1.60
CA LYS A 376 -6.61 -5.78 -0.85
C LYS A 376 -5.52 -6.80 -1.13
N VAL A 377 -4.42 -6.37 -1.73
CA VAL A 377 -3.33 -7.27 -2.13
C VAL A 377 -2.02 -7.01 -1.38
N GLY A 378 -1.89 -5.87 -0.71
CA GLY A 378 -0.70 -5.52 0.07
C GLY A 378 -0.83 -4.16 0.77
N MET A 379 0.23 -3.74 1.43
CA MET A 379 0.36 -2.45 2.11
C MET A 379 1.74 -1.86 1.80
N VAL A 380 1.88 -0.54 1.77
CA VAL A 380 3.19 0.09 1.53
C VAL A 380 3.28 1.43 2.24
N ASN A 381 4.48 1.76 2.73
CA ASN A 381 4.78 3.05 3.35
C ASN A 381 5.59 3.84 2.34
N LEU A 382 5.15 5.05 2.04
CA LEU A 382 5.70 5.88 1.00
C LEU A 382 6.11 7.24 1.55
N PRO A 383 7.00 7.96 0.83
CA PRO A 383 7.35 9.32 1.20
C PRO A 383 6.15 10.26 1.08
N PRO A 384 6.11 11.38 1.84
CA PRO A 384 4.98 12.31 1.83
C PRO A 384 4.66 12.92 0.45
N PHE A 385 5.64 13.01 -0.45
CA PHE A 385 5.42 13.57 -1.79
C PHE A 385 4.42 12.76 -2.62
N VAL A 386 4.13 11.50 -2.25
CA VAL A 386 3.13 10.67 -2.95
C VAL A 386 1.76 11.36 -2.99
N LEU A 387 1.43 12.16 -1.97
CA LEU A 387 0.18 12.94 -1.91
C LEU A 387 0.07 13.96 -3.05
N ALA A 388 1.19 14.50 -3.53
CA ALA A 388 1.21 15.43 -4.65
C ALA A 388 1.04 14.74 -6.01
N GLN A 389 1.24 13.42 -6.06
CA GLN A 389 1.09 12.59 -7.26
C GLN A 389 -0.28 11.87 -7.29
N ALA A 390 -0.97 11.81 -6.16
CA ALA A 390 -2.22 11.10 -6.02
C ALA A 390 -3.41 11.88 -6.59
N ASN A 391 -4.28 11.18 -7.31
CA ASN A 391 -5.51 11.71 -7.86
C ASN A 391 -6.65 11.49 -6.88
N LYS A 392 -7.53 12.49 -6.74
CA LYS A 392 -8.75 12.33 -5.93
C LYS A 392 -9.68 11.33 -6.59
N LEU A 393 -10.13 10.35 -5.81
CA LEU A 393 -11.16 9.40 -6.21
C LEU A 393 -12.46 9.64 -5.43
N ALA A 394 -13.54 9.12 -6.00
CA ALA A 394 -14.77 8.86 -5.25
C ALA A 394 -14.56 7.69 -4.28
N THR A 395 -15.63 7.25 -3.62
CA THR A 395 -15.58 6.11 -2.69
C THR A 395 -15.02 4.85 -3.34
N VAL A 396 -14.08 4.19 -2.64
CA VAL A 396 -13.51 2.89 -3.03
C VAL A 396 -14.04 1.82 -2.08
N TYR A 397 -14.53 0.71 -2.62
CA TYR A 397 -14.96 -0.45 -1.84
C TYR A 397 -13.91 -1.55 -1.92
N VAL A 398 -13.46 -2.04 -0.77
CA VAL A 398 -12.48 -3.13 -0.68
C VAL A 398 -13.15 -4.38 -0.13
N GLY A 399 -13.01 -5.49 -0.85
CA GLY A 399 -13.74 -6.73 -0.61
C GLY A 399 -13.25 -7.51 0.61
N GLY A 400 -14.19 -8.09 1.35
CA GLY A 400 -13.90 -8.98 2.47
C GLY A 400 -13.71 -10.45 2.06
N LYS A 401 -14.02 -10.84 0.83
CA LYS A 401 -13.87 -12.22 0.33
C LYS A 401 -12.68 -12.31 -0.61
N GLY A 402 -11.91 -13.40 -0.50
CA GLY A 402 -10.87 -13.69 -1.47
C GLY A 402 -11.47 -14.11 -2.80
N SER A 403 -11.27 -13.35 -3.87
CA SER A 403 -11.44 -13.91 -5.21
C SER A 403 -10.27 -14.88 -5.48
N PHE A 404 -10.40 -16.11 -4.98
CA PHE A 404 -9.60 -17.21 -5.50
C PHE A 404 -10.22 -17.57 -6.84
N ILE A 405 -9.63 -17.06 -7.91
CA ILE A 405 -9.88 -17.64 -9.22
C ILE A 405 -9.30 -19.05 -9.13
N THR A 406 -10.17 -20.03 -8.86
CA THR A 406 -9.89 -21.45 -9.12
C THR A 406 -9.93 -21.67 -10.62
N ASP A 407 -9.09 -20.96 -11.37
CA ASP A 407 -8.68 -21.45 -12.66
C ASP A 407 -7.59 -22.47 -12.37
N SER A 408 -7.99 -23.73 -12.49
CA SER A 408 -7.12 -24.89 -12.57
C SER A 408 -6.13 -24.70 -13.72
N LYS A 409 -5.08 -23.95 -13.43
CA LYS A 409 -3.78 -23.76 -14.09
C LYS A 409 -3.24 -22.50 -13.44
N ALA A 410 -2.41 -22.64 -12.41
CA ALA A 410 -1.54 -21.53 -12.04
C ALA A 410 -0.79 -21.11 -13.30
N PRO A 411 -0.99 -19.90 -13.85
CA PRO A 411 0.09 -19.32 -14.60
C PRO A 411 1.08 -18.91 -13.52
N MET A 412 2.09 -19.75 -13.33
CA MET A 412 3.41 -19.23 -12.96
C MET A 412 3.61 -18.00 -13.85
N TRP A 413 3.54 -16.79 -13.27
CA TRP A 413 3.40 -15.52 -13.98
C TRP A 413 4.53 -15.39 -15.00
N LYS A 414 4.26 -15.85 -16.22
CA LYS A 414 5.17 -15.88 -17.36
C LYS A 414 4.55 -15.05 -18.47
N ASP A 415 4.24 -13.82 -18.12
CA ASP A 415 4.18 -12.77 -19.12
C ASP A 415 5.52 -12.08 -19.05
N SER A 416 6.46 -12.56 -19.87
CA SER A 416 7.62 -11.79 -20.29
C SER A 416 7.19 -10.34 -20.55
N PRO A 417 8.00 -9.32 -20.21
CA PRO A 417 7.68 -7.94 -20.55
C PRO A 417 7.55 -7.82 -22.07
N THR A 418 6.31 -7.90 -22.54
CA THR A 418 5.99 -7.77 -23.96
C THR A 418 5.85 -6.29 -24.19
N VAL A 419 6.86 -5.69 -24.82
CA VAL A 419 6.81 -4.33 -25.35
C VAL A 419 5.63 -4.26 -26.30
N THR A 420 4.49 -3.78 -25.80
CA THR A 420 3.30 -3.57 -26.61
C THR A 420 3.45 -2.19 -27.23
N LEU A 421 3.82 -2.17 -28.51
CA LEU A 421 3.66 -1.00 -29.36
C LEU A 421 2.15 -0.77 -29.51
N ALA A 422 1.60 0.18 -28.76
CA ALA A 422 0.27 0.69 -29.01
C ALA A 422 0.28 1.40 -30.38
N GLN A 423 -0.28 0.74 -31.40
CA GLN A 423 -0.71 1.40 -32.62
C GLN A 423 -2.08 2.03 -32.35
N ASP A 424 -2.07 3.30 -31.93
CA ASP A 424 -3.24 4.14 -32.09
C ASP A 424 -3.36 4.52 -33.58
N GLY A 425 -4.39 3.97 -34.22
CA GLY A 425 -4.78 4.31 -35.58
C GLY A 425 -6.29 4.39 -35.67
N VAL A 426 -6.84 5.55 -35.32
CA VAL A 426 -8.19 5.95 -35.78
C VAL A 426 -8.06 6.36 -37.25
N ALA A 427 -8.87 5.77 -38.11
CA ALA A 427 -9.34 6.41 -39.32
C ALA A 427 -10.79 5.96 -39.62
N VAL A 428 -11.53 6.94 -40.14
CA VAL A 428 -12.94 6.96 -40.55
C VAL A 428 -13.44 5.71 -41.25
#